data_AF-X1A4F3-F1
#
_entry.id   AF-X1A4F3-F1
#
_cell.length_a   1.000
_cell.length_b   1.000
_cell.length_c   1.000
_cell.angle_alpha   90.00
_cell.angle_beta   90.00
_cell.angle_gamma   90.00
#
_symmetry.space_group_name_H-M   'P 1'
#
loop_
_entity.id
_entity.type
_entity.pdbx_description
1 polymer ?
#
loop_
_entity_poly.entity_id
_entity_poly.type
_entity_poly.pdbx_seq_one_letter_code
_entity_poly.pdbx_strand_id
1 'polypeptide(L)'
;NPYRLVDDVFGIGFKIADRIAQNLGIEATSPARVKAGIKYILNELANQGHCYGVITEIIKYGSELLEVEESLVEKALNILRNNQETIVQEDRVWLPLYYFAELGVSKKLIELLKFPQQLININVQKKIKYLEKKYRLSFAEEQKDAINKVLLNRVLVLTGGPGTGKTTTTLGLIELFEELKLKIVLAAPTGRAAKKISETTGRKAKTIHRLLEYSPKSG
;
A
#
# COMPACT_ATOMS: atom_id res chain seq x y z
N ASN A 1 19.84 -25.50 9.28
CA ASN A 1 18.40 -25.28 9.05
C ASN A 1 18.18 -25.01 7.57
N PRO A 2 17.82 -26.02 6.77
CA PRO A 2 17.65 -25.90 5.31
C PRO A 2 16.60 -24.87 4.89
N TYR A 3 15.62 -24.57 5.75
CA TYR A 3 14.60 -23.57 5.47
C TYR A 3 15.12 -22.13 5.51
N ARG A 4 16.33 -21.89 6.03
CA ARG A 4 17.01 -20.59 5.86
C ARG A 4 17.30 -20.26 4.40
N LEU A 5 17.40 -21.27 3.52
CA LEU A 5 17.57 -21.05 2.09
C LEU A 5 16.38 -20.35 1.45
N VAL A 6 15.18 -20.43 2.05
CA VAL A 6 13.98 -19.68 1.62
C VAL A 6 14.16 -18.18 1.86
N ASP A 7 14.84 -17.82 2.96
CA ASP A 7 15.12 -16.43 3.32
C ASP A 7 16.40 -15.91 2.64
N ASP A 8 17.41 -16.78 2.46
CA ASP A 8 18.77 -16.40 2.09
C ASP A 8 19.07 -16.53 0.57
N VAL A 9 18.26 -17.24 -0.23
CA VAL A 9 18.53 -17.50 -1.66
C VAL A 9 17.35 -17.11 -2.56
N PHE A 10 17.58 -16.12 -3.43
CA PHE A 10 16.59 -15.68 -4.43
C PHE A 10 16.23 -16.84 -5.39
N GLY A 11 14.94 -17.18 -5.45
CA GLY A 11 14.40 -18.22 -6.35
C GLY A 11 14.17 -19.59 -5.70
N ILE A 12 14.58 -19.81 -4.45
CA ILE A 12 14.26 -21.05 -3.72
C ILE A 12 12.98 -20.83 -2.90
N GLY A 13 11.84 -21.20 -3.47
CA GLY A 13 10.56 -21.21 -2.75
C GLY A 13 10.46 -22.33 -1.72
N PHE A 14 9.52 -22.20 -0.78
CA PHE A 14 9.27 -23.19 0.28
C PHE A 14 9.14 -24.63 -0.24
N LYS A 15 8.43 -24.86 -1.35
CA LYS A 15 8.27 -26.20 -1.94
C LYS A 15 9.59 -26.87 -2.34
N ILE A 16 10.57 -26.08 -2.79
CA ILE A 16 11.90 -26.58 -3.16
C ILE A 16 12.71 -26.85 -1.90
N ALA A 17 12.68 -25.92 -0.94
CA ALA A 17 13.34 -26.09 0.35
C ALA A 17 12.80 -27.28 1.15
N ASP A 18 11.48 -27.52 1.10
CA ASP A 18 10.83 -28.65 1.78
C ASP A 18 11.25 -29.98 1.17
N ARG A 19 11.34 -30.07 -0.17
CA ARG A 19 11.87 -31.26 -0.85
C ARG A 19 13.33 -31.54 -0.48
N ILE A 20 14.16 -30.50 -0.40
CA ILE A 20 15.56 -30.63 0.02
C ILE A 20 15.63 -31.07 1.49
N ALA A 21 14.82 -30.49 2.36
CA ALA A 21 14.75 -30.82 3.78
C ALA A 21 14.34 -32.29 4.02
N GLN A 22 13.33 -32.77 3.30
CA GLN A 22 12.91 -34.17 3.34
C GLN A 22 14.03 -35.12 2.86
N ASN A 23 14.71 -34.78 1.76
CA ASN A 23 15.85 -35.57 1.26
C ASN A 23 17.04 -35.58 2.24
N LEU A 24 17.16 -34.58 3.12
CA LEU A 24 18.15 -34.51 4.20
C LEU A 24 17.69 -35.21 5.49
N GLY A 25 16.52 -35.87 5.48
CA GLY A 25 16.00 -36.64 6.62
C GLY A 25 15.32 -35.79 7.69
N ILE A 26 14.89 -34.56 7.39
CA ILE A 26 14.11 -33.75 8.34
C ILE A 26 12.70 -34.32 8.46
N GLU A 27 12.28 -34.59 9.70
CA GLU A 27 10.93 -35.08 9.99
C GLU A 27 9.83 -34.10 9.54
N ALA A 28 8.74 -34.66 9.02
CA ALA A 28 7.57 -33.90 8.57
C ALA A 28 6.95 -33.04 9.68
N THR A 29 7.05 -33.47 10.94
CA THR A 29 6.53 -32.80 12.13
C THR A 29 7.53 -31.82 12.76
N SER A 30 8.71 -31.63 12.15
CA SER A 30 9.75 -30.75 12.69
C SER A 30 9.22 -29.33 12.89
N PRO A 31 9.39 -28.72 14.08
CA PRO A 31 8.97 -27.34 14.33
C PRO A 31 9.59 -26.34 13.34
N ALA A 32 10.79 -26.62 12.82
CA ALA A 32 11.43 -25.77 11.82
C ALA A 32 10.66 -25.77 10.49
N ARG A 33 10.17 -26.93 10.05
CA ARG A 33 9.35 -27.10 8.84
C ARG A 33 8.01 -26.40 8.98
N VAL A 34 7.32 -26.63 10.10
CA VAL A 34 5.98 -26.05 10.32
C VAL A 34 6.03 -24.52 10.38
N LYS A 35 7.04 -23.96 11.07
CA LYS A 35 7.26 -22.50 11.09
C LYS A 35 7.54 -21.93 9.71
N ALA A 36 8.37 -22.60 8.91
CA ALA A 36 8.65 -22.19 7.53
C ALA A 36 7.38 -22.26 6.66
N GLY A 37 6.54 -23.28 6.86
CA GLY A 37 5.25 -23.42 6.18
C GLY A 37 4.29 -22.26 6.49
N ILE A 38 4.15 -21.88 7.76
CA ILE A 38 3.31 -20.73 8.16
C ILE A 38 3.78 -19.45 7.48
N LYS A 39 5.08 -19.16 7.48
CA LYS A 39 5.64 -17.98 6.80
C LYS A 39 5.43 -18.03 5.29
N TYR A 40 5.54 -19.21 4.68
CA TYR A 40 5.25 -19.39 3.26
C TYR A 40 3.79 -19.03 2.95
N ILE A 41 2.83 -19.54 3.74
CA ILE A 41 1.41 -19.22 3.57
C ILE A 41 1.16 -17.71 3.65
N LEU A 42 1.74 -17.04 4.66
CA LEU A 42 1.59 -15.59 4.80
C LEU A 42 2.20 -14.81 3.63
N ASN A 43 3.34 -15.27 3.09
CA ASN A 43 3.94 -14.66 1.91
C ASN A 43 3.08 -14.89 0.65
N GLU A 44 2.48 -16.06 0.49
CA GLU A 44 1.57 -16.34 -0.63
C GLU A 44 0.30 -15.47 -0.55
N LEU A 45 -0.27 -15.31 0.64
CA LEU A 45 -1.37 -14.36 0.88
C LEU A 45 -0.95 -12.94 0.52
N ALA A 46 0.26 -12.53 0.89
CA ALA A 46 0.77 -11.21 0.55
C ALA A 46 0.98 -11.02 -0.96
N ASN A 47 1.44 -12.04 -1.68
CA ASN A 47 1.54 -12.04 -3.14
C ASN A 47 0.16 -11.89 -3.82
N GLN A 48 -0.91 -12.31 -3.16
CA GLN A 48 -2.30 -12.13 -3.59
C GLN A 48 -2.89 -10.77 -3.17
N GLY A 49 -2.13 -9.95 -2.42
CA GLY A 49 -2.53 -8.62 -1.98
C GLY A 49 -3.13 -8.54 -0.58
N HIS A 50 -3.15 -9.64 0.19
CA HIS A 50 -3.58 -9.62 1.58
C HIS A 50 -2.48 -9.04 2.48
N CYS A 51 -2.85 -8.25 3.50
CA CYS A 51 -1.88 -7.72 4.47
C CYS A 51 -1.67 -8.65 5.68
N TYR A 52 -2.65 -9.52 5.96
CA TYR A 52 -2.67 -10.48 7.06
C TYR A 52 -3.42 -11.75 6.65
N GLY A 53 -3.23 -12.82 7.41
CA GLY A 53 -4.07 -14.02 7.38
C GLY A 53 -4.93 -14.14 8.64
N VAL A 54 -6.04 -14.86 8.55
CA VAL A 54 -6.90 -15.18 9.70
C VAL A 54 -6.36 -16.43 10.40
N ILE A 55 -6.23 -16.41 11.74
CA ILE A 55 -5.58 -17.50 12.52
C ILE A 55 -6.17 -18.87 12.17
N THR A 56 -7.50 -18.99 12.15
CA THR A 56 -8.19 -20.26 11.87
C THR A 56 -7.92 -20.77 10.46
N GLU A 57 -7.85 -19.89 9.47
CA GLU A 57 -7.51 -20.22 8.08
C GLU A 57 -6.04 -20.63 7.96
N ILE A 58 -5.13 -19.92 8.63
CA ILE A 58 -3.70 -20.26 8.65
C ILE A 58 -3.46 -21.63 9.29
N ILE A 59 -4.14 -21.94 10.40
CA ILE A 59 -4.03 -23.23 11.08
C ILE A 59 -4.53 -24.35 10.17
N LYS A 60 -5.74 -24.18 9.61
CA LYS A 60 -6.36 -25.17 8.74
C LYS A 60 -5.53 -25.40 7.47
N TYR A 61 -5.18 -24.33 6.76
CA TYR A 61 -4.40 -24.43 5.53
C TYR A 61 -2.97 -24.93 5.79
N GLY A 62 -2.38 -24.55 6.92
CA GLY A 62 -1.08 -25.07 7.36
C GLY A 62 -1.11 -26.58 7.63
N SER A 63 -2.16 -27.06 8.28
CA SER A 63 -2.40 -28.48 8.54
C SER A 63 -2.51 -29.27 7.23
N GLU A 64 -3.35 -28.80 6.30
CA GLU A 64 -3.55 -29.41 4.98
C GLU A 64 -2.28 -29.40 4.12
N LEU A 65 -1.58 -28.26 4.06
CA LEU A 65 -0.38 -28.09 3.22
C LEU A 65 0.81 -28.93 3.70
N LEU A 66 0.98 -29.02 5.03
CA LEU A 66 2.13 -29.69 5.63
C LEU A 66 1.87 -31.15 5.98
N GLU A 67 0.61 -31.60 5.89
CA GLU A 67 0.11 -32.91 6.31
C GLU A 67 0.42 -33.18 7.79
N VAL A 68 0.10 -32.22 8.66
CA VAL A 68 0.35 -32.30 10.12
C VAL A 68 -0.88 -31.88 10.91
N GLU A 69 -1.00 -32.36 12.15
CA GLU A 69 -2.06 -31.96 13.07
C GLU A 69 -2.14 -30.44 13.29
N GLU A 70 -3.35 -29.88 13.34
CA GLU A 70 -3.59 -28.44 13.59
C GLU A 70 -2.92 -27.97 14.89
N SER A 71 -2.87 -28.83 15.92
CA SER A 71 -2.21 -28.54 17.19
C SER A 71 -0.70 -28.26 17.06
N LEU A 72 -0.03 -28.84 16.05
CA LEU A 72 1.38 -28.54 15.76
C LEU A 72 1.54 -27.19 15.07
N VAL A 73 0.61 -26.83 14.19
CA VAL A 73 0.58 -25.53 13.52
C VAL A 73 0.32 -24.41 14.54
N GLU A 74 -0.63 -24.62 15.46
CA GLU A 74 -0.92 -23.68 16.53
C GLU A 74 0.30 -23.49 17.47
N LYS A 75 0.95 -24.58 17.88
CA LYS A 75 2.21 -24.50 18.66
C LYS A 75 3.29 -23.74 17.92
N ALA A 76 3.49 -24.01 16.63
CA ALA A 76 4.48 -23.33 15.80
C ALA A 76 4.17 -21.83 15.63
N LEU A 77 2.89 -21.47 15.45
CA LEU A 77 2.44 -20.09 15.38
C LEU A 77 2.72 -19.33 16.68
N ASN A 78 2.47 -19.97 17.83
CA ASN A 78 2.79 -19.39 19.14
C ASN A 78 4.30 -19.16 19.32
N ILE A 79 5.14 -20.08 18.82
CA ILE A 79 6.60 -19.89 18.83
C ILE A 79 7.00 -18.71 17.93
N LEU A 80 6.45 -18.60 16.72
CA LEU A 80 6.71 -17.49 15.81
C LEU A 80 6.32 -16.14 16.43
N ARG A 81 5.16 -16.10 17.10
CA ARG A 81 4.68 -14.92 17.83
C ARG A 81 5.63 -14.52 18.96
N ASN A 82 6.05 -15.48 19.79
CA ASN A 82 6.98 -15.22 20.90
C ASN A 82 8.34 -14.73 20.42
N ASN A 83 8.81 -15.23 19.27
CA ASN A 83 10.03 -14.80 18.63
C ASN A 83 9.90 -13.49 17.83
N GLN A 84 8.71 -12.87 17.78
CA GLN A 84 8.41 -11.68 16.96
C GLN A 84 8.64 -11.90 15.45
N GLU A 85 8.64 -13.15 15.00
CA GLU A 85 8.73 -13.52 13.58
C GLU A 85 7.36 -13.37 12.88
N THR A 86 6.28 -13.34 13.65
CA THR A 86 4.93 -12.94 13.23
C THR A 86 4.32 -12.02 14.29
N ILE A 87 3.38 -11.19 13.87
CA ILE A 87 2.59 -10.35 14.77
C ILE A 87 1.16 -10.89 14.78
N VAL A 88 0.61 -11.10 15.97
CA VAL A 88 -0.75 -11.62 16.16
C VAL A 88 -1.55 -10.61 16.98
N GLN A 89 -2.68 -10.17 16.43
CA GLN A 89 -3.64 -9.32 17.13
C GLN A 89 -5.05 -9.83 16.83
N GLU A 90 -5.86 -10.02 17.88
CA GLU A 90 -7.19 -10.62 17.78
C GLU A 90 -7.13 -11.97 17.04
N ASP A 91 -7.79 -12.07 15.90
CA ASP A 91 -7.89 -13.25 15.04
C ASP A 91 -6.97 -13.18 13.80
N ARG A 92 -6.02 -12.25 13.76
CA ARG A 92 -5.19 -11.94 12.58
C ARG A 92 -3.71 -12.16 12.83
N VAL A 93 -3.01 -12.58 11.77
CA VAL A 93 -1.57 -12.84 11.76
C VAL A 93 -0.92 -12.08 10.61
N TRP A 94 0.11 -11.31 10.93
CA TRP A 94 0.93 -10.58 9.95
C TRP A 94 2.36 -11.11 9.94
N LEU A 95 3.02 -10.98 8.80
CA LEU A 95 4.47 -10.86 8.79
C LEU A 95 4.84 -9.44 9.27
N PRO A 96 5.91 -9.27 10.08
CA PRO A 96 6.25 -7.98 10.67
C PRO A 96 6.35 -6.83 9.67
N LEU A 97 6.90 -7.10 8.47
CA LEU A 97 7.01 -6.13 7.37
C LEU A 97 5.66 -5.47 7.04
N TYR A 98 4.60 -6.27 6.85
CA TYR A 98 3.29 -5.75 6.46
C TYR A 98 2.57 -5.04 7.62
N TYR A 99 2.69 -5.56 8.84
CA TYR A 99 2.13 -4.91 10.01
C TYR A 99 2.72 -3.51 10.23
N PHE A 100 4.05 -3.39 10.19
CA PHE A 100 4.70 -2.10 10.38
C PHE A 100 4.45 -1.14 9.22
N ALA A 101 4.33 -1.65 7.99
CA ALA A 101 3.92 -0.85 6.85
C ALA A 101 2.50 -0.28 7.04
N GLU A 102 1.53 -1.11 7.44
CA GLU A 102 0.15 -0.71 7.71
C GLU A 102 0.06 0.33 8.85
N LEU A 103 0.77 0.09 9.95
CA LEU A 103 0.86 1.01 11.08
C LEU A 103 1.49 2.35 10.65
N GLY A 104 2.56 2.28 9.85
CA GLY A 104 3.27 3.45 9.33
C GLY A 104 2.37 4.33 8.46
N VAL A 105 1.64 3.73 7.51
CA VAL A 105 0.67 4.43 6.65
C VAL A 105 -0.43 5.07 7.49
N SER A 106 -1.02 4.31 8.41
CA SER A 106 -2.12 4.78 9.27
C SER A 106 -1.69 5.95 10.14
N LYS A 107 -0.54 5.82 10.82
CA LYS A 107 0.04 6.89 11.63
C LYS A 107 0.28 8.14 10.80
N LYS A 108 0.86 7.99 9.59
CA LYS A 108 1.17 9.13 8.74
C LYS A 108 -0.08 9.85 8.25
N LEU A 109 -1.13 9.11 7.89
CA LEU A 109 -2.42 9.69 7.50
C LEU A 109 -3.05 10.45 8.67
N ILE A 110 -3.07 9.86 9.87
CA ILE A 110 -3.59 10.54 11.08
C ILE A 110 -2.81 11.82 11.37
N GLU A 111 -1.48 11.80 11.26
CA GLU A 111 -0.65 12.99 11.40
C GLU A 111 -1.05 14.07 10.40
N LEU A 112 -1.21 13.73 9.11
CA LEU A 112 -1.60 14.69 8.08
C LEU A 112 -2.99 15.29 8.33
N LEU A 113 -3.92 14.51 8.85
CA LEU A 113 -5.30 14.96 9.14
C LEU A 113 -5.39 15.85 10.38
N LYS A 114 -4.55 15.64 11.39
CA LYS A 114 -4.56 16.43 12.64
C LYS A 114 -4.11 17.87 12.46
N PHE A 115 -3.31 18.17 11.43
CA PHE A 115 -2.84 19.53 11.17
C PHE A 115 -3.70 20.19 10.10
N PRO A 116 -4.62 21.11 10.44
CA PRO A 116 -5.38 21.85 9.44
C PRO A 116 -4.41 22.61 8.54
N GLN A 117 -4.63 22.54 7.23
CA GLN A 117 -3.95 23.44 6.30
C GLN A 117 -4.70 24.78 6.36
N GLN A 118 -3.96 25.85 6.60
CA GLN A 118 -4.53 27.17 6.79
C GLN A 118 -4.06 28.10 5.68
N LEU A 119 -4.52 27.83 4.45
CA LEU A 119 -4.47 28.80 3.36
C LEU A 119 -5.65 29.77 3.51
N ILE A 120 -5.66 30.56 4.60
CA ILE A 120 -6.87 31.23 5.13
C ILE A 120 -7.37 32.41 4.28
N ASN A 121 -6.58 32.97 3.37
CA ASN A 121 -6.91 34.27 2.77
C ASN A 121 -7.20 34.25 1.26
N ILE A 122 -7.87 33.20 0.77
CA ILE A 122 -8.16 33.03 -0.67
C ILE A 122 -9.67 33.01 -0.91
N ASN A 123 -10.14 33.92 -1.76
CA ASN A 123 -11.52 33.88 -2.24
C ASN A 123 -11.67 32.83 -3.35
N VAL A 124 -11.91 31.59 -2.94
CA VAL A 124 -12.04 30.43 -3.85
C VAL A 124 -13.17 30.61 -4.85
N GLN A 125 -14.28 31.22 -4.45
CA GLN A 125 -15.44 31.41 -5.31
C GLN A 125 -15.12 32.34 -6.49
N LYS A 126 -14.42 33.45 -6.24
CA LYS A 126 -13.93 34.33 -7.30
C LYS A 126 -12.97 33.59 -8.24
N LYS A 127 -12.17 32.68 -7.68
CA LYS A 127 -11.20 31.89 -8.45
C LYS A 127 -11.87 30.82 -9.32
N ILE A 128 -12.85 30.10 -8.80
CA ILE A 128 -13.66 29.15 -9.58
C ILE A 128 -14.27 29.86 -10.79
N LYS A 129 -14.92 31.02 -10.59
CA LYS A 129 -15.49 31.82 -11.69
C LYS A 129 -14.45 32.23 -12.74
N TYR A 130 -13.24 32.59 -12.31
CA TYR A 130 -12.15 32.89 -13.22
C TYR A 130 -11.73 31.67 -14.05
N LEU A 131 -11.61 30.50 -13.43
CA LEU A 131 -11.25 29.25 -14.10
C LEU A 131 -12.32 28.81 -15.10
N GLU A 132 -13.59 28.89 -14.72
CA GLU A 132 -14.75 28.64 -15.59
C GLU A 132 -14.70 29.51 -16.85
N LYS A 133 -14.42 30.81 -16.70
CA LYS A 133 -14.27 31.74 -17.82
C LYS A 133 -13.04 31.44 -18.69
N LYS A 134 -11.88 31.20 -18.07
CA LYS A 134 -10.60 30.93 -18.76
C LYS A 134 -10.68 29.68 -19.63
N TYR A 135 -11.29 28.62 -19.09
CA TYR A 135 -11.37 27.31 -19.74
C TYR A 135 -12.70 27.06 -20.46
N ARG A 136 -13.61 28.05 -20.48
CA ARG A 136 -14.95 27.96 -21.07
C ARG A 136 -15.69 26.70 -20.62
N LEU A 137 -15.64 26.44 -19.31
CA LEU A 137 -16.28 25.30 -18.67
C LEU A 137 -17.09 25.75 -17.46
N SER A 138 -17.96 24.87 -16.96
CA SER A 138 -18.66 25.04 -15.70
C SER A 138 -18.29 23.88 -14.78
N PHE A 139 -17.91 24.17 -13.54
CA PHE A 139 -17.69 23.11 -12.56
C PHE A 139 -19.03 22.68 -11.96
N ALA A 140 -19.22 21.37 -11.79
CA ALA A 140 -20.32 20.86 -10.98
C ALA A 140 -20.10 21.22 -9.50
N GLU A 141 -21.17 21.24 -8.70
CA GLU A 141 -21.08 21.64 -7.28
C GLU A 141 -20.13 20.74 -6.49
N GLU A 142 -20.07 19.44 -6.78
CA GLU A 142 -19.13 18.51 -6.14
C GLU A 142 -17.67 18.81 -6.50
N GLN A 143 -17.43 19.31 -7.72
CA GLN A 143 -16.09 19.72 -8.15
C GLN A 143 -15.67 21.03 -7.46
N LYS A 144 -16.60 21.98 -7.32
CA LYS A 144 -16.38 23.22 -6.56
C LYS A 144 -16.10 22.92 -5.09
N ASP A 145 -16.85 22.00 -4.49
CA ASP A 145 -16.63 21.52 -3.12
C ASP A 145 -15.24 20.88 -2.96
N ALA A 146 -14.81 20.05 -3.90
CA ALA A 146 -13.45 19.49 -3.89
C ALA A 146 -12.36 20.59 -3.95
N ILE A 147 -12.55 21.61 -4.80
CA ILE A 147 -11.63 22.77 -4.89
C ILE A 147 -11.62 23.58 -3.59
N ASN A 148 -12.77 23.75 -2.92
CA ASN A 148 -12.83 24.43 -1.62
C ASN A 148 -12.13 23.61 -0.51
N LYS A 149 -12.39 22.31 -0.45
CA LYS A 149 -11.84 21.42 0.59
C LYS A 149 -10.32 21.31 0.54
N VAL A 150 -9.71 21.40 -0.65
CA VAL A 150 -8.25 21.28 -0.79
C VAL A 150 -7.47 22.36 -0.01
N LEU A 151 -8.08 23.52 0.25
CA LEU A 151 -7.40 24.62 0.95
C LEU A 151 -7.40 24.45 2.47
N LEU A 152 -8.36 23.67 2.97
CA LEU A 152 -8.57 23.41 4.40
C LEU A 152 -7.92 22.09 4.84
N ASN A 153 -7.76 21.15 3.91
CA ASN A 153 -7.33 19.77 4.19
C ASN A 153 -5.99 19.47 3.53
N ARG A 154 -5.06 18.88 4.29
CA ARG A 154 -3.76 18.41 3.76
C ARG A 154 -3.86 17.17 2.88
N VAL A 155 -4.95 16.41 3.01
CA VAL A 155 -5.23 15.20 2.24
C VAL A 155 -6.64 15.32 1.68
N LEU A 156 -6.76 15.16 0.37
CA LEU A 156 -8.02 15.11 -0.34
C LEU A 156 -8.00 13.87 -1.24
N VAL A 157 -9.03 13.03 -1.12
CA VAL A 157 -9.23 11.88 -2.01
C VAL A 157 -10.37 12.22 -2.96
N LEU A 158 -10.07 12.25 -4.26
CA LEU A 158 -11.06 12.47 -5.30
C LEU A 158 -11.41 11.15 -5.98
N THR A 159 -12.57 10.60 -5.67
CA THR A 159 -13.09 9.37 -6.28
C THR A 159 -14.15 9.69 -7.34
N GLY A 160 -14.45 8.71 -8.20
CA GLY A 160 -15.49 8.82 -9.22
C GLY A 160 -15.27 7.87 -10.39
N GLY A 161 -16.34 7.47 -11.07
CA GLY A 161 -16.28 6.60 -12.25
C GLY A 161 -15.63 7.26 -13.48
N PRO A 162 -15.47 6.53 -14.60
CA PRO A 162 -15.08 7.13 -15.88
C PRO A 162 -16.02 8.29 -16.25
N GLY A 163 -15.48 9.37 -16.82
CA GLY A 163 -16.29 10.50 -17.29
C GLY A 163 -16.78 11.49 -16.23
N THR A 164 -16.58 11.27 -14.93
CA THR A 164 -17.07 12.16 -13.85
C THR A 164 -16.29 13.47 -13.68
N GLY A 165 -15.48 13.86 -14.67
CA GLY A 165 -14.75 15.14 -14.65
C GLY A 165 -13.58 15.23 -13.66
N LYS A 166 -13.08 14.12 -13.10
CA LYS A 166 -11.90 14.13 -12.17
C LYS A 166 -10.70 14.89 -12.73
N THR A 167 -10.44 14.75 -14.02
CA THR A 167 -9.33 15.44 -14.68
C THR A 167 -9.56 16.94 -14.72
N THR A 168 -10.80 17.38 -14.99
CA THR A 168 -11.20 18.79 -14.94
C THR A 168 -11.04 19.37 -13.54
N THR A 169 -11.45 18.64 -12.51
CA THR A 169 -11.21 19.03 -11.11
C THR A 169 -9.72 19.13 -10.82
N THR A 170 -8.91 18.15 -11.25
CA THR A 170 -7.45 18.16 -11.06
C THR A 170 -6.78 19.37 -11.72
N LEU A 171 -7.21 19.73 -12.93
CA LEU A 171 -6.77 20.95 -13.62
C LEU A 171 -7.09 22.20 -12.81
N GLY A 172 -8.31 22.30 -12.27
CA GLY A 172 -8.71 23.41 -11.41
C GLY A 172 -7.85 23.53 -10.14
N LEU A 173 -7.50 22.40 -9.52
CA LEU A 173 -6.62 22.36 -8.35
C LEU A 173 -5.19 22.81 -8.69
N ILE A 174 -4.64 22.36 -9.80
CA ILE A 174 -3.30 22.76 -10.26
C ILE A 174 -3.26 24.28 -10.47
N GLU A 175 -4.20 24.82 -11.24
CA GLU A 175 -4.27 26.26 -11.52
C GLU A 175 -4.43 27.11 -10.27
N LEU A 176 -5.24 26.64 -9.31
CA LEU A 176 -5.36 27.28 -8.00
C LEU A 176 -4.00 27.33 -7.30
N PHE A 177 -3.30 26.19 -7.21
CA PHE A 177 -2.01 26.13 -6.52
C PHE A 177 -0.90 26.92 -7.22
N GLU A 178 -0.91 27.01 -8.55
CA GLU A 178 0.07 27.81 -9.30
C GLU A 178 -0.09 29.30 -9.02
N GLU A 179 -1.33 29.79 -8.96
CA GLU A 179 -1.58 31.19 -8.59
C GLU A 179 -1.20 31.52 -7.16
N LEU A 180 -1.32 30.54 -6.25
CA LEU A 180 -0.81 30.66 -4.89
C LEU A 180 0.72 30.54 -4.80
N LYS A 181 1.39 30.41 -5.95
CA LYS A 181 2.85 30.24 -6.07
C LYS A 181 3.37 29.06 -5.27
N LEU A 182 2.54 28.02 -5.11
CA LEU A 182 2.93 26.79 -4.43
C LEU A 182 3.76 25.92 -5.37
N LYS A 183 4.67 25.16 -4.77
CA LYS A 183 5.39 24.12 -5.50
C LYS A 183 4.49 22.92 -5.70
N ILE A 184 4.19 22.60 -6.96
CA ILE A 184 3.34 21.47 -7.33
C ILE A 184 4.19 20.34 -7.86
N VAL A 185 3.85 19.13 -7.43
CA VAL A 185 4.44 17.89 -7.93
C VAL A 185 3.31 16.97 -8.37
N LEU A 186 3.38 16.49 -9.61
CA LEU A 186 2.43 15.54 -10.16
C LEU A 186 3.09 14.17 -10.28
N ALA A 187 2.46 13.15 -9.70
CA ALA A 187 2.96 11.78 -9.75
C ALA A 187 1.85 10.76 -9.97
N ALA A 188 2.22 9.62 -10.56
CA ALA A 188 1.36 8.47 -10.77
C ALA A 188 2.11 7.16 -10.51
N PRO A 189 1.43 6.03 -10.22
CA PRO A 189 2.09 4.76 -9.97
C PRO A 189 2.82 4.21 -11.20
N THR A 190 2.28 4.42 -12.40
CA THR A 190 2.85 3.89 -13.66
C THR A 190 3.25 4.99 -14.63
N GLY A 191 4.20 4.70 -15.52
CA GLY A 191 4.67 5.65 -16.53
C GLY A 191 3.57 6.08 -17.50
N ARG A 192 2.68 5.15 -17.90
CA ARG A 192 1.53 5.44 -18.76
C ARG A 192 0.55 6.40 -18.08
N ALA A 193 0.26 6.21 -16.80
CA ALA A 193 -0.60 7.11 -16.05
C ALA A 193 0.03 8.50 -15.90
N ALA A 194 1.34 8.57 -15.59
CA ALA A 194 2.06 9.84 -15.51
C ALA A 194 2.04 10.59 -16.85
N LYS A 195 2.27 9.90 -17.97
CA LYS A 195 2.18 10.49 -19.32
C LYS A 195 0.78 11.06 -19.59
N LYS A 196 -0.28 10.32 -19.26
CA LYS A 196 -1.66 10.79 -19.40
C LYS A 196 -1.95 12.03 -18.55
N ILE A 197 -1.48 12.07 -17.30
CA ILE A 197 -1.59 13.27 -16.46
C ILE A 197 -0.89 14.45 -17.14
N SER A 198 0.32 14.24 -17.68
CA SER A 198 1.03 15.31 -18.38
C SER A 198 0.34 15.83 -19.62
N GLU A 199 -0.15 14.93 -20.48
CA GLU A 199 -0.88 15.30 -21.69
C GLU A 199 -2.16 16.07 -21.34
N THR A 200 -2.90 15.62 -20.33
CA THR A 200 -4.19 16.26 -20.01
C THR A 200 -4.04 17.56 -19.21
N THR A 201 -2.98 17.68 -18.41
CA THR A 201 -2.76 18.86 -17.57
C THR A 201 -1.82 19.90 -18.18
N GLY A 202 -1.07 19.53 -19.22
CA GLY A 202 0.00 20.38 -19.76
C GLY A 202 1.15 20.62 -18.78
N ARG A 203 1.30 19.78 -17.74
CA ARG A 203 2.33 19.88 -16.71
C ARG A 203 3.12 18.59 -16.57
N LYS A 204 4.40 18.70 -16.25
CA LYS A 204 5.27 17.51 -16.14
C LYS A 204 4.89 16.67 -14.93
N ALA A 205 4.58 15.40 -15.17
CA ALA A 205 4.33 14.39 -14.15
C ALA A 205 5.41 13.30 -14.22
N LYS A 206 5.65 12.65 -13.09
CA LYS A 206 6.63 11.55 -12.96
C LYS A 206 5.96 10.30 -12.38
N THR A 207 6.65 9.17 -12.40
CA THR A 207 6.23 8.04 -11.57
C THR A 207 6.53 8.33 -10.10
N ILE A 208 5.78 7.73 -9.17
CA ILE A 208 6.04 7.84 -7.72
C ILE A 208 7.49 7.41 -7.41
N HIS A 209 7.96 6.29 -7.99
CA HIS A 209 9.35 5.83 -7.85
C HIS A 209 10.38 6.89 -8.27
N ARG A 210 10.17 7.54 -9.42
CA ARG A 210 11.09 8.58 -9.92
C ARG A 210 11.00 9.88 -9.11
N LEU A 211 9.86 10.14 -8.48
CA LEU A 211 9.69 11.28 -7.60
C LEU A 211 10.45 11.08 -6.29
N LEU A 212 10.37 9.87 -5.72
CA LEU A 212 11.00 9.51 -4.45
C LEU A 212 12.47 9.11 -4.61
N GLU A 213 13.05 9.29 -5.81
CA GLU A 213 14.42 8.88 -6.14
C GLU A 213 14.70 7.40 -5.81
N TYR A 214 13.68 6.56 -5.90
CA TYR A 214 13.79 5.14 -5.62
C TYR A 214 14.70 4.47 -6.65
N SER A 215 15.89 4.06 -6.19
CA SER A 215 16.83 3.25 -6.95
C SER A 215 16.77 1.82 -6.41
N PRO A 216 16.42 0.82 -7.24
CA PRO A 216 16.40 -0.59 -6.83
C PRO A 216 17.73 -1.11 -6.27
N LYS A 217 18.83 -0.37 -6.49
CA LYS A 217 20.18 -0.71 -6.00
C LYS A 217 20.47 -0.25 -4.58
N SER A 218 19.63 0.60 -3.99
CA SER A 218 19.93 1.24 -2.70
C SER A 218 18.88 1.01 -1.60
N GLY A 219 17.97 0.04 -1.79
CA GLY A 219 17.02 -0.42 -0.75
C GLY A 219 15.83 0.51 -0.59
#